data_AF-A0A816SUA4-F1
#
_entry.id   AF-A0A816SUA4-F1
#
_cell.length_a   1.000
_cell.length_b   1.000
_cell.length_c   1.000
_cell.angle_alpha   90.00
_cell.angle_beta   90.00
_cell.angle_gamma   90.00
#
_symmetry.space_group_name_H-M   'P 1'
#
loop_
_entity.id
_entity.type
_entity.pdbx_description
1 polymer ?
#
loop_
_entity_poly.entity_id
_entity_poly.type
_entity_poly.pdbx_seq_one_letter_code
_entity_poly.pdbx_strand_id
1 'polypeptide(L)'
;MRGDYRIAKNGIVWCFVLQVIIFYVESIEVGDVSFTIAMKNEMYGLKRPSVVYRCKSSEKSLRWHSSRPKTQFSWDFDVPPFGNGVVIHICHFLSSQGTAHVEIKTLSMTSMLCGGHVCKYVIKPNGIYFVGFETYYPHNILLRFMELVRPVEKLVEPWKAWSPRQLKALRAERNRTMSSDDKDYDDDDKEKDD
;
A
#
# COMPACT_ATOMS: atom_id res chain seq x y z
N MET A 1 21.86 -24.72 -63.38
CA MET A 1 22.26 -23.77 -62.31
C MET A 1 21.20 -22.69 -62.03
N ARG A 2 19.89 -23.01 -61.99
CA ARG A 2 18.80 -22.02 -61.78
C ARG A 2 17.88 -22.37 -60.60
N GLY A 3 17.97 -23.60 -60.07
CA GLY A 3 17.20 -24.09 -58.92
C GLY A 3 17.85 -23.74 -57.58
N ASP A 4 19.18 -23.82 -57.50
CA ASP A 4 19.94 -23.63 -56.25
C ASP A 4 19.84 -22.19 -55.70
N TYR A 5 19.69 -21.21 -56.60
CA TYR A 5 19.54 -19.79 -56.26
C TYR A 5 18.19 -19.45 -55.60
N ARG A 6 17.12 -20.20 -55.92
CA ARG A 6 15.80 -20.02 -55.30
C ARG A 6 15.76 -20.58 -53.88
N ILE A 7 16.45 -21.69 -53.64
CA ILE A 7 16.51 -22.34 -52.33
C ILE A 7 17.33 -21.48 -51.36
N ALA A 8 18.49 -20.97 -51.82
CA ALA A 8 19.32 -20.06 -51.02
C ALA A 8 18.59 -18.76 -50.66
N LYS A 9 17.87 -18.15 -51.62
CA LYS A 9 17.09 -16.94 -51.38
C LYS A 9 15.97 -17.16 -50.36
N ASN A 10 15.25 -18.28 -50.45
CA ASN A 10 14.18 -18.62 -49.51
C ASN A 10 14.73 -18.93 -48.11
N GLY A 11 15.89 -19.59 -48.01
CA GLY A 11 16.56 -19.86 -46.74
C GLY A 11 17.03 -18.57 -46.04
N ILE A 12 17.61 -17.63 -46.80
CA ILE A 12 18.05 -16.33 -46.27
C ILE A 12 16.86 -15.51 -45.76
N VAL A 13 15.76 -15.47 -46.52
CA VAL A 13 14.53 -14.78 -46.08
C VAL A 13 13.97 -15.43 -44.82
N TRP A 14 14.00 -16.77 -44.72
CA TRP A 14 13.55 -17.47 -43.52
C TRP A 14 14.43 -17.20 -42.30
N CYS A 15 15.75 -17.09 -42.48
CA CYS A 15 16.68 -16.68 -41.43
C CYS A 15 16.43 -15.25 -40.95
N PHE A 16 16.13 -14.31 -41.86
CA PHE A 16 15.78 -12.94 -41.46
C PHE A 16 14.45 -12.88 -40.71
N VAL A 17 13.44 -13.65 -41.15
CA VAL A 17 12.15 -13.74 -40.43
C VAL A 17 12.36 -14.34 -39.04
N LEU A 18 13.18 -15.38 -38.90
CA LEU A 18 13.52 -15.99 -37.60
C LEU A 18 14.28 -15.02 -36.70
N GLN A 19 15.24 -14.26 -37.23
CA GLN A 19 15.97 -13.24 -36.46
C GLN A 19 15.02 -12.13 -35.98
N VAL A 20 14.12 -11.65 -36.83
CA VAL A 20 13.12 -10.63 -36.44
C VAL A 20 12.19 -11.15 -35.33
N ILE A 21 11.80 -12.43 -35.37
CA ILE A 21 10.99 -13.06 -34.31
C ILE A 21 11.79 -13.16 -33.00
N ILE A 22 13.05 -13.59 -33.05
CA ILE A 22 13.90 -13.70 -31.85
C ILE A 22 14.10 -12.34 -31.18
N PHE A 23 14.39 -11.29 -31.96
CA PHE A 23 14.49 -9.92 -31.43
C PHE A 23 13.16 -9.42 -30.85
N TYR A 24 12.02 -9.77 -31.45
CA TYR A 24 10.71 -9.40 -30.89
C TYR A 24 10.41 -10.10 -29.56
N VAL A 25 10.87 -11.33 -29.36
CA VAL A 25 10.65 -12.09 -28.12
C VAL A 25 11.58 -11.63 -26.99
N GLU A 26 12.84 -11.27 -27.27
CA GLU A 26 13.75 -10.68 -26.28
C GLU A 26 13.37 -9.23 -25.89
N SER A 27 12.60 -8.53 -26.73
CA SER A 27 12.16 -7.15 -26.46
C SER A 27 10.93 -7.05 -25.55
N ILE A 28 10.29 -8.17 -25.18
CA ILE A 28 9.23 -8.17 -24.18
C ILE A 28 9.90 -8.26 -22.81
N GLU A 29 10.58 -7.18 -22.40
CA GLU A 29 10.72 -6.89 -20.98
C GLU A 29 9.29 -6.66 -20.48
N VAL A 30 8.70 -7.68 -19.86
CA VAL A 30 7.50 -7.47 -19.08
C VAL A 30 7.96 -6.67 -17.87
N GLY A 31 7.84 -5.35 -17.97
CA GLY A 31 8.19 -4.43 -16.90
C GLY A 31 7.26 -4.58 -15.71
N ASP A 32 7.76 -4.22 -14.53
CA ASP A 32 6.96 -4.25 -13.30
C ASP A 32 5.68 -3.43 -13.43
N VAL A 33 4.62 -3.93 -12.78
CA VAL A 33 3.31 -3.27 -12.76
C VAL A 33 3.30 -2.29 -11.60
N SER A 34 3.17 -1.00 -11.93
CA SER A 34 3.07 0.04 -10.91
C SER A 34 1.71 -0.01 -10.20
N PHE A 35 1.74 0.03 -8.87
CA PHE A 35 0.57 0.07 -7.99
C PHE A 35 0.67 1.24 -7.01
N THR A 36 -0.49 1.74 -6.62
CA THR A 36 -0.63 2.79 -5.61
C THR A 36 -1.48 2.27 -4.45
N ILE A 37 -0.99 2.40 -3.21
CA ILE A 37 -1.85 2.27 -2.03
C ILE A 37 -2.31 3.67 -1.65
N ALA A 38 -3.63 3.86 -1.52
CA ALA A 38 -4.24 5.11 -1.07
C ALA A 38 -4.89 4.91 0.30
N MET A 39 -4.43 5.66 1.29
CA MET A 39 -4.93 5.62 2.66
C MET A 39 -5.73 6.90 2.94
N LYS A 40 -7.02 6.77 3.29
CA LYS A 40 -7.90 7.90 3.61
C LYS A 40 -8.34 7.83 5.06
N ASN A 41 -8.30 8.94 5.78
CA ASN A 41 -8.78 9.02 7.15
C ASN A 41 -10.23 9.50 7.22
N GLU A 42 -11.10 8.64 7.73
CA GLU A 42 -12.53 8.85 7.95
C GLU A 42 -12.92 8.65 9.42
N MET A 43 -12.03 9.01 10.35
CA MET A 43 -12.25 9.00 11.81
C MET A 43 -13.21 10.13 12.26
N TYR A 44 -14.36 10.25 11.61
CA TYR A 44 -15.34 11.30 11.90
C TYR A 44 -16.02 11.09 13.26
N GLY A 45 -16.48 12.18 13.87
CA GLY A 45 -17.28 12.14 15.12
C GLY A 45 -16.50 11.82 16.40
N LEU A 46 -15.17 11.62 16.32
CA LEU A 46 -14.33 11.34 17.49
C LEU A 46 -13.70 12.63 18.05
N LYS A 47 -13.59 12.73 19.38
CA LYS A 47 -12.88 13.84 20.06
C LYS A 47 -11.40 13.94 19.65
N ARG A 48 -10.77 12.81 19.32
CA ARG A 48 -9.36 12.73 18.89
C ARG A 48 -9.25 11.87 17.63
N PRO A 49 -9.47 12.47 16.45
CA PRO A 49 -9.63 11.72 15.20
C PRO A 49 -8.31 11.60 14.41
N SER A 50 -7.21 12.12 14.94
CA SER A 50 -5.89 11.98 14.34
C SER A 50 -5.39 10.54 14.44
N VAL A 51 -4.76 10.07 13.37
CA VAL A 51 -4.14 8.74 13.29
C VAL A 51 -2.71 8.89 12.81
N VAL A 52 -1.80 8.18 13.47
CA VAL A 52 -0.39 8.11 13.07
C VAL A 52 -0.11 6.70 12.59
N TYR A 53 0.50 6.55 11.42
CA TYR A 53 0.82 5.23 10.90
C TYR A 53 2.14 5.18 10.16
N ARG A 54 2.70 3.99 10.05
CA ARG A 54 3.93 3.70 9.32
C ARG A 54 3.79 2.39 8.58
N CYS A 55 4.12 2.39 7.30
CA CYS A 55 4.16 1.17 6.49
C CYS A 55 5.59 0.84 6.08
N LYS A 56 5.93 -0.45 6.11
CA LYS A 56 7.23 -0.98 5.69
C LYS A 56 7.01 -2.12 4.70
N SER A 57 7.66 -2.04 3.54
CA SER A 57 7.83 -3.15 2.62
C SER A 57 9.29 -3.62 2.60
N SER A 58 9.58 -4.68 1.84
CA SER A 58 10.93 -5.21 1.61
C SER A 58 11.86 -4.13 1.05
N GLU A 59 11.37 -3.33 0.10
CA GLU A 59 12.18 -2.35 -0.64
C GLU A 59 12.11 -0.94 -0.03
N LYS A 60 10.99 -0.59 0.62
CA LYS A 60 10.72 0.79 1.04
C LYS A 60 10.15 0.83 2.45
N SER A 61 10.77 1.61 3.32
CA SER A 61 10.18 1.96 4.61
C SER A 61 9.70 3.41 4.58
N LEU A 62 8.39 3.60 4.69
CA LEU A 62 7.83 4.93 4.85
C LEU A 62 8.13 5.44 6.25
N ARG A 63 8.29 6.75 6.37
CA ARG A 63 8.36 7.43 7.68
C ARG A 63 6.99 7.40 8.34
N TRP A 64 6.94 7.70 9.63
CA TRP A 64 5.68 7.92 10.33
C TRP A 64 4.91 9.06 9.67
N HIS A 65 3.66 8.80 9.32
CA HIS A 65 2.74 9.75 8.72
C HIS A 65 1.63 10.07 9.70
N SER A 66 1.36 11.37 9.89
CA SER A 66 0.25 11.86 10.71
C SER A 66 -0.88 12.29 9.80
N SER A 67 -2.05 11.67 9.97
CA SER A 67 -3.24 11.94 9.16
C SER A 67 -4.36 12.49 10.03
N ARG A 68 -5.03 13.52 9.50
CA ARG A 68 -6.24 14.13 10.07
C ARG A 68 -7.47 13.68 9.26
N PRO A 69 -8.69 13.81 9.79
CA PRO A 69 -9.89 13.49 9.02
C PRO A 69 -9.92 14.20 7.67
N LYS A 70 -10.45 13.50 6.66
CA LYS A 70 -10.50 13.92 5.25
C LYS A 70 -9.14 13.99 4.54
N THR A 71 -8.01 13.77 5.21
CA THR A 71 -6.73 13.68 4.51
C THR A 71 -6.58 12.32 3.84
N GLN A 72 -5.93 12.32 2.69
CA GLN A 72 -5.55 11.13 1.95
C GLN A 72 -4.05 11.18 1.70
N PHE A 73 -3.39 10.05 1.86
CA PHE A 73 -1.98 9.87 1.54
C PHE A 73 -1.85 8.63 0.67
N SER A 74 -1.08 8.74 -0.40
CA SER A 74 -0.82 7.64 -1.31
C SER A 74 0.67 7.51 -1.56
N TRP A 75 1.09 6.29 -1.86
CA TRP A 75 2.45 6.02 -2.30
C TRP A 75 2.43 4.92 -3.35
N ASP A 76 3.38 5.04 -4.27
CA ASP A 76 3.57 4.12 -5.37
C ASP A 76 4.67 3.10 -5.05
N PHE A 77 4.54 1.92 -5.65
CA PHE A 77 5.47 0.81 -5.61
C PHE A 77 5.23 -0.08 -6.81
N ASP A 78 6.25 -0.87 -7.17
CA ASP A 78 6.20 -1.72 -8.33
C ASP A 78 6.01 -3.18 -7.91
N VAL A 79 5.24 -3.93 -8.70
CA VAL A 79 4.92 -5.34 -8.45
C VAL A 79 5.38 -6.16 -9.65
N PRO A 80 6.16 -7.22 -9.44
CA PRO A 80 6.59 -8.09 -10.53
C PRO A 80 5.42 -8.59 -11.37
N PRO A 81 5.52 -8.52 -12.71
CA PRO A 81 4.46 -8.98 -13.58
C PRO A 81 4.48 -10.50 -13.63
N PHE A 82 3.30 -11.13 -13.75
CA PHE A 82 3.11 -12.58 -13.92
C PHE A 82 3.99 -13.50 -13.04
N GLY A 83 3.44 -14.02 -11.95
CA GLY A 83 4.12 -15.00 -11.09
C GLY A 83 3.67 -14.95 -9.63
N ASN A 84 4.42 -15.61 -8.75
CA ASN A 84 4.18 -15.62 -7.29
C ASN A 84 4.83 -14.41 -6.58
N GLY A 85 5.22 -13.37 -7.32
CA GLY A 85 5.78 -12.14 -6.75
C GLY A 85 4.72 -11.44 -5.89
N VAL A 86 4.92 -11.45 -4.57
CA VAL A 86 4.06 -10.75 -3.62
C VAL A 86 4.84 -9.62 -2.98
N VAL A 87 4.35 -8.39 -3.15
CA VAL A 87 4.85 -7.25 -2.40
C VAL A 87 4.02 -7.13 -1.13
N ILE A 88 4.70 -7.21 0.02
CA ILE A 88 4.07 -7.16 1.34
C ILE A 88 4.38 -5.83 2.01
N HIS A 89 3.34 -5.10 2.40
CA HIS A 89 3.44 -3.90 3.23
C HIS A 89 2.89 -4.18 4.63
N ILE A 90 3.73 -4.02 5.64
CA ILE A 90 3.35 -4.12 7.04
C ILE A 90 3.12 -2.71 7.57
N CYS A 91 1.86 -2.41 7.91
CA CYS A 91 1.43 -1.10 8.38
C CYS A 91 1.03 -1.14 9.86
N HIS A 92 1.66 -0.27 10.64
CA HIS A 92 1.37 -0.05 12.05
C HIS A 92 0.58 1.24 12.21
N PHE A 93 -0.60 1.17 12.82
CA PHE A 93 -1.48 2.32 13.07
C PHE A 93 -1.62 2.57 14.56
N LEU A 94 -1.58 3.84 14.94
CA LEU A 94 -1.76 4.34 16.29
C LEU A 94 -2.86 5.41 16.27
N SER A 95 -3.90 5.24 17.09
CA SER A 95 -5.00 6.19 17.20
C SER A 95 -5.47 6.31 18.64
N SER A 96 -6.40 7.24 18.89
CA SER A 96 -7.06 7.33 20.19
C SER A 96 -7.90 6.09 20.52
N GLN A 97 -8.36 5.35 19.51
CA GLN A 97 -9.18 4.14 19.67
C GLN A 97 -8.33 2.91 20.01
N GLY A 98 -7.06 2.91 19.60
CA GLY A 98 -6.20 1.75 19.79
C GLY A 98 -5.03 1.70 18.83
N THR A 99 -4.53 0.49 18.64
CA THR A 99 -3.52 0.15 17.64
C THR A 99 -4.09 -0.83 16.63
N ALA A 100 -3.66 -0.77 15.38
CA ALA A 100 -4.00 -1.77 14.37
C ALA A 100 -2.75 -2.19 13.60
N HIS A 101 -2.69 -3.46 13.22
CA HIS A 101 -1.59 -4.04 12.46
C HIS A 101 -2.13 -4.67 11.19
N VAL A 102 -1.83 -4.07 10.04
CA VAL A 102 -2.36 -4.50 8.75
C VAL A 102 -1.22 -4.99 7.88
N GLU A 103 -1.37 -6.19 7.34
CA GLU A 103 -0.49 -6.75 6.32
C GLU A 103 -1.19 -6.66 4.96
N ILE A 104 -0.69 -5.79 4.09
CA ILE A 104 -1.22 -5.58 2.74
C ILE A 104 -0.36 -6.40 1.78
N LYS A 105 -0.95 -7.42 1.15
CA LYS A 105 -0.29 -8.25 0.14
C LYS A 105 -0.80 -7.87 -1.23
N THR A 106 0.11 -7.50 -2.12
CA THR A 106 -0.21 -7.10 -3.49
C THR A 106 0.47 -8.02 -4.48
N LEU A 107 -0.34 -8.54 -5.41
CA LEU A 107 0.08 -9.30 -6.59
C LEU A 107 -0.37 -8.53 -7.84
N SER A 108 0.17 -8.90 -9.00
CA SER A 108 -0.26 -8.32 -10.30
C SER A 108 -1.78 -8.43 -10.53
N MET A 109 -2.41 -9.52 -10.06
CA MET A 109 -3.87 -9.73 -10.16
C MET A 109 -4.69 -8.96 -9.12
N THR A 110 -4.06 -8.36 -8.10
CA THR A 110 -4.76 -7.53 -7.10
C THR A 110 -5.41 -6.30 -7.73
N SER A 111 -5.00 -5.90 -8.94
CA SER A 111 -5.63 -4.83 -9.70
C SER A 111 -7.13 -5.05 -9.92
N MET A 112 -7.56 -6.30 -10.14
CA MET A 112 -8.98 -6.64 -10.29
C MET A 112 -9.76 -6.38 -9.00
N LEU A 113 -9.17 -6.68 -7.84
CA LEU A 113 -9.78 -6.45 -6.53
C LEU A 113 -9.79 -4.96 -6.16
N CYS A 114 -8.82 -4.18 -6.66
CA CYS A 114 -8.76 -2.74 -6.38
C CYS A 114 -9.59 -1.90 -7.38
N GLY A 115 -10.11 -2.50 -8.45
CA GLY A 115 -10.79 -1.79 -9.53
C GLY A 115 -9.83 -0.97 -10.42
N GLY A 116 -8.59 -1.44 -10.54
CA GLY A 116 -7.47 -0.77 -11.18
C GLY A 116 -6.19 -0.88 -10.35
N HIS A 117 -5.18 -0.08 -10.66
CA HIS A 117 -3.88 -0.13 -9.97
C HIS A 117 -3.82 0.67 -8.66
N VAL A 118 -4.95 1.20 -8.19
CA VAL A 118 -5.04 2.00 -6.96
C VAL A 118 -5.85 1.26 -5.90
N CYS A 119 -5.19 0.71 -4.90
CA CYS A 119 -5.82 0.00 -3.79
C CYS A 119 -6.17 0.97 -2.65
N LYS A 120 -7.47 1.11 -2.38
CA LYS A 120 -7.99 2.10 -1.41
C LYS A 120 -8.23 1.47 -0.04
N TYR A 121 -7.69 2.12 0.98
CA TYR A 121 -7.89 1.79 2.37
C TYR A 121 -8.46 2.99 3.13
N VAL A 122 -9.40 2.72 4.02
CA VAL A 122 -10.12 3.74 4.78
C VAL A 122 -9.97 3.47 6.28
N ILE A 123 -9.49 4.47 7.00
CA ILE A 123 -9.33 4.42 8.46
C ILE A 123 -10.61 4.94 9.10
N LYS A 124 -11.37 4.06 9.77
CA LYS A 124 -12.66 4.38 10.41
C LYS A 124 -12.62 4.17 11.92
N PRO A 125 -13.60 4.69 12.69
CA PRO A 125 -13.64 4.53 14.14
C PRO A 125 -13.59 3.07 14.63
N ASN A 126 -14.03 2.11 13.82
CA ASN A 126 -14.06 0.70 14.17
C ASN A 126 -12.78 -0.08 13.77
N GLY A 127 -12.01 0.44 12.81
CA GLY A 127 -10.80 -0.21 12.32
C GLY A 127 -10.41 0.25 10.93
N ILE A 128 -9.56 -0.55 10.28
CA ILE A 128 -9.07 -0.28 8.93
C ILE A 128 -9.89 -1.07 7.92
N TYR A 129 -10.40 -0.40 6.90
CA TYR A 129 -11.22 -1.00 5.85
C TYR A 129 -10.47 -1.02 4.52
N PHE A 130 -10.70 -2.06 3.74
CA PHE A 130 -10.37 -2.14 2.33
C PHE A 130 -11.61 -1.79 1.51
N VAL A 131 -11.46 -0.89 0.53
CA VAL A 131 -12.52 -0.49 -0.39
C VAL A 131 -12.14 -0.89 -1.80
N GLY A 132 -12.90 -1.82 -2.37
CA GLY A 132 -12.61 -2.39 -3.67
C GLY A 132 -13.66 -3.41 -4.06
N PHE A 133 -13.21 -4.55 -4.56
CA PHE A 133 -14.01 -5.64 -5.06
C PHE A 133 -13.61 -6.95 -4.38
N GLU A 134 -14.57 -7.85 -4.23
CA GLU A 134 -14.35 -9.23 -3.79
C GLU A 134 -14.91 -10.17 -4.86
N THR A 135 -14.17 -11.25 -5.13
CA THR A 135 -14.63 -12.31 -6.02
C THR A 135 -15.64 -13.18 -5.30
N TYR A 136 -16.74 -13.51 -5.97
CA TYR A 136 -17.74 -14.43 -5.46
C TYR A 136 -18.22 -15.37 -6.56
N TYR A 137 -18.55 -16.59 -6.15
CA TYR A 137 -19.12 -17.61 -7.02
C TYR A 137 -20.62 -17.69 -6.74
N PRO A 138 -21.48 -17.36 -7.72
CA PRO A 138 -22.92 -17.55 -7.54
C PRO A 138 -23.21 -19.05 -7.37
N HIS A 139 -23.89 -19.42 -6.29
CA HIS A 139 -24.27 -20.81 -5.97
C HIS A 139 -25.31 -21.42 -6.92
N ASN A 140 -25.59 -20.78 -8.07
CA ASN A 140 -26.54 -21.28 -9.05
C ASN A 140 -25.84 -22.28 -9.99
N ILE A 141 -26.50 -23.42 -10.25
CA ILE A 141 -25.97 -24.53 -11.07
C ILE A 141 -25.50 -24.06 -12.46
N LEU A 142 -26.19 -23.08 -13.06
CA LEU A 142 -25.87 -22.53 -14.38
C LEU A 142 -24.65 -21.59 -14.39
N LEU A 143 -24.35 -20.92 -13.27
CA LEU A 143 -23.34 -19.85 -13.20
C LEU A 143 -22.12 -20.23 -12.35
N ARG A 144 -22.04 -21.50 -11.92
CA ARG A 144 -21.03 -22.02 -10.99
C ARG A 144 -19.58 -21.83 -11.47
N PHE A 145 -19.37 -21.68 -12.77
CA PHE A 145 -18.05 -21.52 -13.40
C PHE A 145 -17.67 -20.07 -13.69
N MET A 146 -18.55 -19.10 -13.37
CA MET A 146 -18.26 -17.68 -13.57
C MET A 146 -17.84 -17.04 -12.25
N GLU A 147 -16.61 -16.51 -12.22
CA GLU A 147 -16.11 -15.69 -11.14
C GLU A 147 -16.62 -14.25 -11.34
N LEU A 148 -17.50 -13.81 -10.45
CA LEU A 148 -18.07 -12.46 -10.50
C LEU A 148 -17.39 -11.58 -9.47
N VAL A 149 -17.30 -10.28 -9.76
CA VAL A 149 -16.78 -9.28 -8.83
C VAL A 149 -17.92 -8.39 -8.35
N ARG A 150 -17.94 -8.10 -7.04
CA ARG A 150 -18.87 -7.13 -6.46
C ARG A 150 -18.12 -6.09 -5.65
N PRO A 151 -18.58 -4.83 -5.61
CA PRO A 151 -17.98 -3.81 -4.76
C PRO A 151 -18.19 -4.19 -3.30
N VAL A 152 -17.15 -3.99 -2.48
CA VAL A 152 -17.16 -4.29 -1.05
C VAL A 152 -16.38 -3.24 -0.28
N GLU A 153 -16.83 -3.01 0.95
CA GLU A 153 -16.05 -2.36 1.98
C GLU A 153 -15.85 -3.35 3.12
N LYS A 154 -14.63 -3.89 3.23
CA LYS A 154 -14.32 -5.00 4.14
C LYS A 154 -13.46 -4.52 5.29
N LEU A 155 -13.89 -4.78 6.53
CA LEU A 155 -13.05 -4.56 7.70
C LEU A 155 -11.86 -5.51 7.64
N VAL A 156 -10.66 -4.96 7.51
CA VAL A 156 -9.40 -5.71 7.42
C VAL A 156 -8.88 -6.02 8.81
N GLU A 157 -8.80 -5.00 9.66
CA GLU A 157 -8.31 -5.14 11.03
C GLU A 157 -9.07 -4.19 11.95
N PRO A 158 -9.73 -4.70 13.01
CA PRO A 158 -10.34 -3.85 14.03
C PRO A 158 -9.28 -3.18 14.91
N TRP A 159 -9.65 -2.07 15.57
CA TRP A 159 -8.76 -1.48 16.57
C TRP A 159 -8.55 -2.43 17.75
N LYS A 160 -7.28 -2.71 18.06
CA LYS A 160 -6.88 -3.38 19.30
C LYS A 160 -6.69 -2.34 20.38
N ALA A 161 -7.35 -2.54 21.52
CA ALA A 161 -7.22 -1.65 22.67
C ALA A 161 -5.75 -1.52 23.11
N TRP A 162 -5.38 -0.34 23.58
CA TRP A 162 -4.04 -0.09 24.09
C TRP A 162 -3.75 -0.98 25.30
N SER A 163 -2.60 -1.66 25.29
CA SER A 163 -2.18 -2.43 26.46
C SER A 163 -1.80 -1.49 27.62
N PRO A 164 -1.95 -1.92 28.89
CA PRO A 164 -1.55 -1.11 30.04
C PRO A 164 -0.09 -0.66 30.00
N ARG A 165 0.80 -1.50 29.45
CA ARG A 165 2.22 -1.18 29.28
C ARG A 165 2.44 -0.05 28.27
N GLN A 166 1.74 -0.08 27.13
CA GLN A 166 1.80 0.98 26.13
C GLN A 166 1.24 2.29 26.67
N LEU A 167 0.12 2.25 27.41
CA LEU A 167 -0.43 3.44 28.05
C LEU A 167 0.54 4.06 29.06
N LYS A 168 1.26 3.23 29.84
CA LYS A 168 2.29 3.72 30.78
C LYS A 168 3.44 4.39 30.03
N ALA A 169 3.90 3.82 28.92
CA ALA A 169 4.95 4.40 28.09
C ALA A 169 4.52 5.75 27.48
N LEU A 170 3.32 5.82 26.90
CA LEU A 170 2.77 7.05 26.33
C LEU A 170 2.59 8.17 27.37
N ARG A 171 2.21 7.81 28.61
CA ARG A 171 2.10 8.78 29.71
C ARG A 171 3.48 9.26 30.16
N ALA A 172 4.46 8.36 30.26
CA ALA A 172 5.83 8.73 30.62
C ALA A 172 6.47 9.66 29.57
N GLU A 173 6.25 9.40 28.28
CA GLU A 173 6.72 10.24 27.18
C GLU A 173 6.08 11.63 27.22
N ARG A 174 4.76 11.71 27.43
CA ARG A 174 4.05 12.99 27.58
C ARG A 174 4.60 13.83 28.73
N ASN A 175 4.86 13.21 29.88
CA ASN A 175 5.39 13.91 31.04
C ASN A 175 6.80 14.46 30.78
N ARG A 176 7.61 13.78 29.94
CA ARG A 176 8.92 14.27 29.53
C ARG A 176 8.81 15.49 28.60
N THR A 177 7.92 15.44 27.61
CA THR A 177 7.70 16.60 26.71
C THR A 177 7.12 17.81 27.44
N MET A 178 6.25 17.63 28.45
CA MET A 178 5.78 18.77 29.24
C MET A 178 6.89 19.35 30.13
N SER A 179 7.72 18.49 30.73
CA SER A 179 8.84 18.93 31.57
C SER A 179 9.96 19.66 30.81
N SER A 180 10.05 19.52 29.48
CA SER A 180 11.02 20.26 28.67
C SER A 180 10.53 21.65 28.27
N ASP A 181 9.22 21.85 28.14
CA ASP A 181 8.64 23.14 27.72
C ASP A 181 8.60 24.17 28.87
N ASP A 182 8.71 23.72 30.14
CA ASP A 182 8.72 24.58 31.33
C ASP A 182 10.12 25.12 31.72
N LYS A 183 11.14 25.02 30.85
CA LYS A 183 12.53 25.40 31.17
C LYS A 183 13.14 26.56 30.36
N ASP A 184 12.34 27.28 29.57
CA ASP A 184 12.88 28.30 28.63
C ASP A 184 12.44 29.76 28.93
N TYR A 185 11.98 30.07 30.14
CA TYR A 185 11.76 31.45 30.56
C TYR A 185 12.06 31.60 32.04
N ASP A 186 13.33 31.87 32.40
CA ASP A 186 13.72 32.54 33.65
C ASP A 186 15.25 32.70 33.64
N ASP A 187 15.76 33.70 32.92
CA ASP A 187 16.95 34.48 33.31
C ASP A 187 17.28 35.47 32.19
N ASP A 188 16.79 36.71 32.30
CA ASP A 188 17.52 37.94 31.95
C ASP A 188 16.66 39.15 32.34
N ASP A 189 16.47 39.33 33.65
CA ASP A 189 16.10 40.63 34.21
C ASP A 189 16.70 40.72 35.63
N LYS A 190 17.99 41.07 35.68
CA LYS A 190 18.57 41.75 36.84
C LYS A 190 19.46 42.90 36.35
N GLU A 191 18.84 44.07 36.26
CA GLU A 191 19.48 45.32 36.62
C GLU A 191 20.28 45.14 37.92
N LYS A 192 21.55 45.55 37.90
CA LYS A 192 22.23 46.06 39.07
C LYS A 192 23.02 47.30 38.70
N ASP A 193 22.59 48.38 39.32
CA ASP A 193 23.31 49.61 39.63
C ASP A 193 24.81 49.38 39.91
N ASP A 194 25.67 50.15 39.24
CA ASP A 194 26.70 51.04 39.81
C ASP A 194 27.42 51.83 38.71
#